data_AF-A0A971CMY9-F1
#
_entry.id   AF-A0A971CMY9-F1
#
_cell.length_a   1.000
_cell.length_b   1.000
_cell.length_c   1.000
_cell.angle_alpha   90.00
_cell.angle_beta   90.00
_cell.angle_gamma   90.00
#
_symmetry.space_group_name_H-M   'P 1'
#
loop_
_entity.id
_entity.type
_entity.pdbx_description
1 polymer ?
#
loop_
_entity_poly.entity_id
_entity_poly.type
_entity_poly.pdbx_seq_one_letter_code
_entity_poly.pdbx_strand_id
1 'polypeptide(L)'
;MSKPTLHEYIRPVLTIFEDGARHSYEEVFRVLGERYDLIRRDTPKRVTMMVNAALGYLARAQVLTVTNRREYAITERGYELLRTGPQLITLAELRKFPEFDEFIRSRYRGSVTRCGDAASANSVPEDAIEEAYHQYNTELAERLLTRVKQCSWQFFEMIVKDLLVAMGYGDPSDEGTMCKGPGDEGIDGVIKADRLGLELICIQAKKWEQRVGRPEVQKFAGSLESRRAKKGVFITTSGFSDEARIYVQQIEKRIVLIDGPELARLMIEYDIGVSDSSSYRLKIIDSDYFGGSAS
;
A
#
# COMPACT_ATOMS: atom_id res chain seq x y z
N MET A 1 2.52 -11.06 -6.44
CA MET A 1 1.24 -10.36 -6.21
C MET A 1 1.09 -10.20 -4.71
N SER A 2 0.85 -8.97 -4.23
CA SER A 2 0.66 -8.70 -2.79
C SER A 2 -0.60 -9.40 -2.27
N LYS A 3 -0.57 -9.83 -1.00
CA LYS A 3 -1.73 -10.45 -0.36
C LYS A 3 -2.78 -9.37 -0.06
N PRO A 4 -4.08 -9.65 -0.26
CA PRO A 4 -5.11 -8.67 0.04
C PRO A 4 -5.11 -8.26 1.52
N THR A 5 -5.27 -6.97 1.76
CA THR A 5 -5.41 -6.29 3.07
C THR A 5 -6.86 -6.31 3.53
N LEU A 6 -7.12 -6.09 4.82
CA LEU A 6 -8.49 -6.04 5.36
C LEU A 6 -9.37 -5.02 4.61
N HIS A 7 -8.82 -3.85 4.28
CA HIS A 7 -9.54 -2.78 3.55
C HIS A 7 -10.06 -3.25 2.19
N GLU A 8 -9.34 -4.15 1.52
CA GLU A 8 -9.75 -4.72 0.24
C GLU A 8 -10.92 -5.72 0.39
N TYR A 9 -11.22 -6.20 1.61
CA TYR A 9 -12.40 -7.04 1.89
C TYR A 9 -13.63 -6.23 2.32
N ILE A 10 -13.48 -5.06 2.93
CA ILE A 10 -14.59 -4.30 3.52
C ILE A 10 -15.66 -3.94 2.48
N ARG A 11 -15.26 -3.35 1.34
CA ARG A 11 -16.22 -2.94 0.31
C ARG A 11 -16.87 -4.15 -0.39
N PRO A 12 -16.14 -5.18 -0.85
CA PRO A 12 -16.76 -6.38 -1.43
C PRO A 12 -17.76 -7.06 -0.50
N VAL A 13 -17.45 -7.16 0.81
CA VAL A 13 -18.38 -7.70 1.80
C VAL A 13 -19.64 -6.84 1.89
N LEU A 14 -19.50 -5.51 1.94
CA LEU A 14 -20.65 -4.62 2.03
C LEU A 14 -21.54 -4.66 0.77
N THR A 15 -20.94 -4.77 -0.42
CA THR A 15 -21.66 -4.84 -1.71
C THR A 15 -22.58 -6.06 -1.82
N ILE A 16 -22.31 -7.15 -1.08
CA ILE A 16 -23.19 -8.32 -1.08
C ILE A 16 -24.57 -7.98 -0.53
N PHE A 17 -24.66 -7.03 0.40
CA PHE A 17 -25.91 -6.61 1.03
C PHE A 17 -26.63 -5.49 0.27
N GLU A 18 -26.13 -5.06 -0.90
CA GLU A 18 -26.75 -4.01 -1.73
C GLU A 18 -28.16 -4.38 -2.21
N ASP A 19 -28.47 -5.67 -2.28
CA ASP A 19 -29.78 -6.20 -2.66
C ASP A 19 -30.87 -5.99 -1.58
N GLY A 20 -30.48 -5.49 -0.40
CA GLY A 20 -31.39 -5.27 0.73
C GLY A 20 -31.88 -6.54 1.40
N ALA A 21 -31.39 -7.70 0.98
CA ALA A 21 -31.72 -8.98 1.60
C ALA A 21 -30.88 -9.21 2.86
N ARG A 22 -31.33 -10.16 3.68
CA ARG A 22 -30.54 -10.66 4.81
C ARG A 22 -29.62 -11.73 4.27
N HIS A 23 -28.32 -11.60 4.53
CA HIS A 23 -27.36 -12.62 4.15
C HIS A 23 -26.79 -13.28 5.40
N SER A 24 -26.73 -14.61 5.34
CA SER A 24 -26.01 -15.39 6.34
C SER A 24 -24.51 -15.29 6.10
N TYR A 25 -23.74 -15.54 7.17
CA TYR A 25 -22.29 -15.66 7.07
C TYR A 25 -21.83 -16.61 5.95
N GLU A 26 -22.44 -17.79 5.82
CA GLU A 26 -22.08 -18.79 4.80
C GLU A 26 -22.33 -18.28 3.38
N GLU A 27 -23.40 -17.49 3.21
CA GLU A 27 -23.80 -16.91 1.95
C GLU A 27 -22.83 -15.82 1.49
N VAL A 28 -22.37 -14.98 2.43
CA VAL A 28 -21.32 -13.99 2.18
C VAL A 28 -20.05 -14.68 1.68
N PHE A 29 -19.63 -15.80 2.30
CA PHE A 29 -18.46 -16.56 1.84
C PHE A 29 -18.64 -17.12 0.44
N ARG A 30 -19.80 -17.73 0.17
CA ARG A 30 -20.11 -18.30 -1.15
C ARG A 30 -20.04 -17.23 -2.24
N VAL A 31 -20.74 -16.10 -2.03
CA VAL A 31 -20.81 -15.02 -3.01
C VAL A 31 -19.45 -14.35 -3.22
N LEU A 32 -18.66 -14.16 -2.15
CA LEU A 32 -17.29 -13.68 -2.30
C LEU A 32 -16.44 -14.62 -3.15
N GLY A 33 -16.60 -15.94 -3.01
CA GLY A 33 -15.83 -16.94 -3.76
C GLY A 33 -16.21 -17.04 -5.24
N GLU A 34 -17.46 -16.74 -5.56
CA GLU A 34 -17.96 -16.77 -6.94
C GLU A 34 -17.72 -15.43 -7.67
N ARG A 35 -17.94 -14.31 -6.98
CA ARG A 35 -17.96 -12.96 -7.58
C ARG A 35 -16.63 -12.22 -7.48
N TYR A 36 -15.77 -12.60 -6.55
CA TYR A 36 -14.48 -11.93 -6.33
C TYR A 36 -13.32 -12.92 -6.32
N ASP A 37 -12.32 -12.67 -7.18
CA ASP A 37 -11.09 -13.48 -7.25
C ASP A 37 -10.18 -13.28 -6.01
N LEU A 38 -10.67 -12.53 -5.01
CA LEU A 38 -10.03 -12.26 -3.71
C LEU A 38 -9.77 -13.56 -2.93
N ILE A 39 -10.65 -14.56 -3.06
CA ILE A 39 -10.50 -15.85 -2.38
C ILE A 39 -9.35 -16.68 -2.97
N ARG A 40 -9.03 -16.53 -4.26
CA ARG A 40 -7.95 -17.30 -4.92
C ARG A 40 -6.55 -16.77 -4.62
N ARG A 41 -6.46 -15.55 -4.10
CA ARG A 41 -5.19 -14.86 -3.80
C ARG A 41 -4.71 -15.10 -2.37
N ASP A 42 -5.52 -15.77 -1.55
CA ASP A 42 -5.23 -15.97 -0.14
C ASP A 42 -5.59 -17.38 0.33
N THR A 43 -5.10 -17.76 1.51
CA THR A 43 -5.43 -19.08 2.11
C THR A 43 -6.85 -19.09 2.66
N PRO A 44 -7.58 -20.23 2.62
CA PRO A 44 -8.95 -20.31 3.16
C PRO A 44 -9.08 -19.79 4.59
N LYS A 45 -8.12 -20.15 5.49
CA LYS A 45 -8.09 -19.65 6.88
C LYS A 45 -8.01 -18.12 6.95
N ARG A 46 -7.22 -17.48 6.08
CA ARG A 46 -7.05 -16.02 6.07
C ARG A 46 -8.25 -15.28 5.46
N VAL A 47 -8.82 -15.80 4.37
CA VAL A 47 -10.10 -15.28 3.85
C VAL A 47 -11.17 -15.36 4.94
N THR A 48 -11.22 -16.49 5.66
CA THR A 48 -12.11 -16.66 6.80
C THR A 48 -11.96 -15.56 7.84
N MET A 49 -10.73 -15.28 8.24
CA MET A 49 -10.40 -14.23 9.20
C MET A 49 -10.80 -12.84 8.71
N MET A 50 -10.46 -12.50 7.46
CA MET A 50 -10.69 -11.16 6.90
C MET A 50 -12.17 -10.83 6.72
N VAL A 51 -12.97 -11.79 6.24
CA VAL A 51 -14.42 -11.59 6.09
C VAL A 51 -15.11 -11.47 7.45
N ASN A 52 -14.68 -12.26 8.44
CA ASN A 52 -15.17 -12.12 9.83
C ASN A 52 -14.86 -10.73 10.40
N ALA A 53 -13.63 -10.25 10.21
CA ALA A 53 -13.22 -8.93 10.65
C ALA A 53 -14.04 -7.83 9.95
N ALA A 54 -14.21 -7.90 8.62
CA ALA A 54 -14.99 -6.96 7.85
C ALA A 54 -16.46 -6.91 8.31
N LEU A 55 -17.13 -8.05 8.43
CA LEU A 55 -18.52 -8.13 8.96
C LEU A 55 -18.60 -7.56 10.39
N GLY A 56 -17.63 -7.90 11.23
CA GLY A 56 -17.55 -7.43 12.61
C GLY A 56 -17.39 -5.91 12.72
N TYR A 57 -16.60 -5.30 11.85
CA TYR A 57 -16.36 -3.86 11.81
C TYR A 57 -17.52 -3.09 11.21
N LEU A 58 -18.10 -3.59 10.12
CA LEU A 58 -19.31 -3.01 9.53
C LEU A 58 -20.50 -3.07 10.51
N ALA A 59 -20.64 -4.16 11.27
CA ALA A 59 -21.68 -4.26 12.30
C ALA A 59 -21.47 -3.26 13.45
N ARG A 60 -20.23 -3.09 13.92
CA ARG A 60 -19.88 -2.14 14.99
C ARG A 60 -19.99 -0.68 14.56
N ALA A 61 -19.76 -0.41 13.27
CA ALA A 61 -20.03 0.89 12.66
C ALA A 61 -21.52 1.14 12.37
N GLN A 62 -22.39 0.19 12.71
CA GLN A 62 -23.83 0.19 12.38
C GLN A 62 -24.12 0.36 10.89
N VAL A 63 -23.14 0.01 10.04
CA VAL A 63 -23.30 -0.09 8.59
C VAL A 63 -24.08 -1.36 8.24
N LEU A 64 -23.89 -2.41 9.03
CA LEU A 64 -24.73 -3.60 9.04
C LEU A 64 -25.40 -3.73 10.40
N THR A 65 -26.59 -4.34 10.42
CA THR A 65 -27.27 -4.76 11.65
C THR A 65 -27.31 -6.28 11.74
N VAL A 66 -27.16 -6.81 12.94
CA VAL A 66 -27.25 -8.25 13.21
C VAL A 66 -28.69 -8.57 13.57
N THR A 67 -29.36 -9.35 12.72
CA THR A 67 -30.80 -9.64 12.88
C THR A 67 -31.06 -10.94 13.65
N ASN A 68 -30.22 -11.96 13.43
CA ASN A 68 -30.20 -13.25 14.15
C ASN A 68 -28.75 -13.70 14.36
N ARG A 69 -28.50 -14.79 15.11
CA ARG A 69 -27.16 -15.37 15.30
C ARG A 69 -26.52 -15.69 13.93
N ARG A 70 -25.69 -14.76 13.43
CA ARG A 70 -24.92 -14.80 12.16
C ARG A 70 -25.67 -14.40 10.88
N GLU A 71 -26.76 -13.65 10.99
CA GLU A 71 -27.41 -13.00 9.83
C GLU A 71 -27.26 -11.49 9.91
N TYR A 72 -26.86 -10.88 8.79
CA TYR A 72 -26.61 -9.46 8.68
C TYR A 72 -27.55 -8.82 7.66
N ALA A 73 -27.94 -7.57 7.90
CA ALA A 73 -28.70 -6.76 6.96
C ALA A 73 -28.06 -5.38 6.85
N ILE A 74 -28.09 -4.78 5.66
CA ILE A 74 -27.60 -3.42 5.44
C ILE A 74 -28.52 -2.39 6.10
N THR A 75 -27.93 -1.33 6.66
CA THR A 75 -28.67 -0.18 7.21
C THR A 75 -28.68 0.97 6.22
N GLU A 76 -29.48 2.01 6.47
CA GLU A 76 -29.45 3.26 5.69
C GLU A 76 -28.03 3.85 5.61
N ARG A 77 -27.27 3.78 6.72
CA ARG A 77 -25.87 4.19 6.79
C ARG A 77 -24.98 3.38 5.84
N GLY A 78 -25.26 2.08 5.69
CA GLY A 78 -24.53 1.24 4.75
C GLY A 78 -24.80 1.56 3.30
N TYR A 79 -26.04 1.87 2.94
CA TYR A 79 -26.38 2.37 1.61
C TYR A 79 -25.70 3.70 1.31
N GLU A 80 -25.68 4.61 2.29
CA GLU A 80 -24.95 5.87 2.17
C GLU A 80 -23.46 5.64 1.91
N LEU A 81 -22.82 4.76 2.69
CA LEU A 81 -21.41 4.43 2.53
C LEU A 81 -21.09 3.77 1.17
N LEU A 82 -21.98 2.95 0.61
CA LEU A 82 -21.82 2.41 -0.74
C LEU A 82 -21.90 3.50 -1.82
N ARG A 83 -22.81 4.46 -1.64
CA ARG A 83 -23.11 5.52 -2.61
C ARG A 83 -22.08 6.65 -2.62
N THR A 84 -21.64 7.09 -1.44
CA THR A 84 -20.76 8.27 -1.27
C THR A 84 -19.34 7.90 -0.87
N GLY A 85 -19.12 6.68 -0.38
CA GLY A 85 -17.82 6.24 0.12
C GLY A 85 -16.81 5.86 -0.97
N PRO A 86 -15.51 5.93 -0.66
CA PRO A 86 -14.43 5.59 -1.60
C PRO A 86 -14.42 4.11 -1.97
N GLN A 87 -13.91 3.81 -3.18
CA GLN A 87 -13.73 2.42 -3.69
C GLN A 87 -12.96 1.53 -2.71
N LEU A 88 -12.04 2.10 -1.94
CA LEU A 88 -11.35 1.43 -0.84
C LEU A 88 -11.87 2.00 0.49
N ILE A 89 -12.68 1.24 1.22
CA ILE A 89 -13.17 1.63 2.54
C ILE A 89 -12.11 1.29 3.57
N THR A 90 -11.56 2.30 4.23
CA THR A 90 -10.52 2.15 5.25
C THR A 90 -11.12 2.21 6.66
N LEU A 91 -10.37 1.79 7.68
CA LEU A 91 -10.78 1.98 9.08
C LEU A 91 -10.94 3.47 9.44
N ALA A 92 -10.21 4.38 8.79
CA ALA A 92 -10.37 5.82 8.98
C ALA A 92 -11.75 6.31 8.53
N GLU A 93 -12.31 5.72 7.46
CA GLU A 93 -13.68 6.00 7.03
C GLU A 93 -14.70 5.49 8.05
N LEU A 94 -14.48 4.29 8.60
CA LEU A 94 -15.36 3.75 9.64
C LEU A 94 -15.26 4.51 10.97
N ARG A 95 -14.10 5.07 11.32
CA ARG A 95 -13.90 5.93 12.50
C ARG A 95 -14.68 7.24 12.45
N LYS A 96 -15.24 7.64 11.30
CA LYS A 96 -16.17 8.78 11.22
C LYS A 96 -17.49 8.48 11.95
N PHE A 97 -17.82 7.21 12.18
CA PHE A 97 -18.99 6.80 12.94
C PHE A 97 -18.69 6.79 14.45
N PRO A 98 -19.43 7.53 15.29
CA PRO A 98 -19.13 7.67 16.71
C PRO A 98 -19.06 6.35 17.47
N GLU A 99 -19.92 5.39 17.13
CA GLU A 99 -20.00 4.08 17.80
C GLU A 99 -18.77 3.22 17.48
N PHE A 100 -18.24 3.36 16.26
CA PHE A 100 -17.02 2.69 15.85
C PHE A 100 -15.78 3.32 16.49
N ASP A 101 -15.70 4.65 16.52
CA ASP A 101 -14.62 5.38 17.19
C ASP A 101 -14.59 5.06 18.70
N GLU A 102 -15.75 5.02 19.37
CA GLU A 102 -15.86 4.60 20.76
C GLU A 102 -15.43 3.13 20.96
N PHE A 103 -15.84 2.22 20.08
CA PHE A 103 -15.40 0.82 20.11
C PHE A 103 -13.88 0.69 20.02
N ILE A 104 -13.25 1.40 19.09
CA ILE A 104 -11.80 1.38 18.92
C ILE A 104 -11.12 1.97 20.15
N ARG A 105 -11.57 3.13 20.66
CA ARG A 105 -11.03 3.76 21.88
C ARG A 105 -11.20 2.90 23.13
N SER A 106 -12.33 2.19 23.26
CA SER A 106 -12.61 1.27 24.36
C SER A 106 -11.71 0.02 24.32
N ARG A 107 -11.42 -0.49 23.12
CA ARG A 107 -10.44 -1.58 22.92
C ARG A 107 -9.03 -1.16 23.36
N TYR A 108 -8.64 0.08 23.08
CA TYR A 108 -7.37 0.66 23.57
C TYR A 108 -7.37 0.89 25.10
N ARG A 109 -8.46 1.42 25.68
CA ARG A 109 -8.56 1.69 27.12
C ARG A 109 -8.64 0.41 27.96
N GLY A 110 -9.28 -0.65 27.43
CA GLY A 110 -9.37 -1.97 28.07
C GLY A 110 -8.08 -2.78 28.06
N SER A 111 -7.12 -2.45 27.18
CA SER A 111 -5.81 -3.11 27.09
C SER A 111 -4.86 -2.75 28.24
N VAL A 112 -5.11 -1.67 28.98
CA VAL A 112 -4.25 -1.20 30.08
C VAL A 112 -4.73 -1.69 31.45
N THR A 113 -5.98 -2.17 31.59
CA THR A 113 -6.59 -2.46 32.91
C THR A 113 -7.10 -3.89 33.12
N ARG A 114 -6.91 -4.84 32.19
CA ARG A 114 -7.34 -6.24 32.40
C ARG A 114 -6.17 -7.23 32.41
N CYS A 115 -5.42 -7.22 33.50
CA CYS A 115 -4.84 -8.45 34.04
C CYS A 115 -5.86 -9.02 35.04
N GLY A 116 -6.61 -10.04 34.62
CA GLY A 116 -7.62 -10.71 35.44
C GLY A 116 -8.99 -10.74 34.79
N ASP A 117 -9.14 -11.56 33.76
CA ASP A 117 -10.25 -12.52 33.64
C ASP A 117 -10.12 -13.27 32.31
N ALA A 118 -10.09 -14.60 32.43
CA ALA A 118 -10.03 -15.52 31.31
C ALA A 118 -11.33 -15.49 30.51
N ALA A 119 -11.19 -15.74 29.20
CA ALA A 119 -12.26 -15.91 28.18
C ALA A 119 -12.79 -14.65 27.48
N SER A 120 -11.92 -13.93 26.74
CA SER A 120 -12.20 -13.49 25.34
C SER A 120 -11.00 -12.78 24.67
N ALA A 121 -9.78 -13.11 25.06
CA ALA A 121 -8.56 -12.45 24.58
C ALA A 121 -7.75 -13.34 23.64
N ASN A 122 -8.32 -13.70 22.48
CA ASN A 122 -7.55 -14.29 21.38
C ASN A 122 -7.58 -13.37 20.16
N SER A 123 -6.84 -12.28 20.27
CA SER A 123 -6.09 -11.65 19.18
C SER A 123 -5.44 -10.42 19.78
N VAL A 124 -4.11 -10.38 19.75
CA VAL A 124 -3.44 -9.08 19.64
C VAL A 124 -4.16 -8.35 18.51
N PRO A 125 -4.67 -7.12 18.69
CA PRO A 125 -5.35 -6.44 17.60
C PRO A 125 -4.34 -6.27 16.47
N GLU A 126 -4.38 -7.14 15.46
CA GLU A 126 -3.48 -7.09 14.31
C GLU A 126 -3.54 -5.69 13.69
N ASP A 127 -4.72 -5.08 13.71
CA ASP A 127 -4.95 -3.70 13.25
C ASP A 127 -4.14 -2.66 14.04
N ALA A 128 -3.93 -2.85 15.34
CA ALA A 128 -3.14 -1.91 16.15
C ALA A 128 -1.65 -2.02 15.82
N ILE A 129 -1.17 -3.24 15.53
CA ILE A 129 0.19 -3.45 15.06
C ILE A 129 0.36 -2.90 13.64
N GLU A 130 -0.62 -3.11 12.76
CA GLU A 130 -0.62 -2.60 11.39
C GLU A 130 -0.65 -1.06 11.38
N GLU A 131 -1.52 -0.43 12.18
CA GLU A 131 -1.58 1.03 12.32
C GLU A 131 -0.26 1.60 12.86
N ALA A 132 0.31 0.99 13.91
CA ALA A 132 1.61 1.38 14.44
C ALA A 132 2.75 1.20 13.42
N TYR A 133 2.72 0.12 12.64
CA TYR A 133 3.68 -0.14 11.58
C TYR A 133 3.61 0.90 10.46
N HIS A 134 2.41 1.23 10.00
CA HIS A 134 2.21 2.27 8.97
C HIS A 134 2.63 3.66 9.46
N GLN A 135 2.31 4.00 10.72
CA GLN A 135 2.74 5.26 11.31
C GLN A 135 4.27 5.33 11.38
N TYR A 136 4.91 4.28 11.90
CA TYR A 136 6.36 4.18 11.98
C TYR A 136 7.02 4.34 10.60
N ASN A 137 6.53 3.64 9.59
CA ASN A 137 7.08 3.72 8.23
C ASN A 137 6.88 5.11 7.60
N THR A 138 5.77 5.80 7.91
CA THR A 138 5.55 7.17 7.44
C THR A 138 6.57 8.13 8.05
N GLU A 139 6.78 8.07 9.36
CA GLU A 139 7.78 8.89 10.06
C GLU A 139 9.21 8.55 9.61
N LEU A 140 9.49 7.26 9.36
CA LEU A 140 10.77 6.80 8.82
C LEU A 140 11.01 7.37 7.42
N ALA A 141 10.01 7.35 6.54
CA ALA A 141 10.12 7.88 5.18
C ALA A 141 10.44 9.37 5.17
N GLU A 142 9.80 10.17 6.03
CA GLU A 142 10.08 11.61 6.17
C GLU A 142 11.52 11.88 6.64
N ARG A 143 11.99 11.13 7.65
CA ARG A 143 13.36 11.22 8.16
C ARG A 143 14.38 10.80 7.10
N LEU A 144 14.09 9.72 6.37
CA LEU A 144 14.94 9.21 5.30
C LEU A 144 15.05 10.23 4.16
N LEU A 145 13.93 10.78 3.69
CA LEU A 145 13.91 11.82 2.66
C LEU A 145 14.72 13.05 3.07
N THR A 146 14.60 13.48 4.33
CA THR A 146 15.39 14.59 4.88
C THR A 146 16.88 14.29 4.78
N ARG A 147 17.30 13.07 5.09
CA ARG A 147 18.70 12.65 4.99
C ARG A 147 19.18 12.61 3.54
N VAL A 148 18.35 12.15 2.61
CA VAL A 148 18.65 12.10 1.16
C VAL A 148 18.87 13.51 0.60
N LYS A 149 18.02 14.48 0.97
CA LYS A 149 18.16 15.89 0.55
C LYS A 149 19.50 16.50 0.97
N GLN A 150 20.01 16.11 2.14
CA GLN A 150 21.28 16.58 2.70
C GLN A 150 22.53 15.90 2.08
N CYS A 151 22.38 14.79 1.36
CA CYS A 151 23.50 14.11 0.72
C CYS A 151 24.04 14.88 -0.49
N SER A 152 25.25 14.54 -0.94
CA SER A 152 25.80 15.08 -2.18
C SER A 152 24.96 14.63 -3.38
N TRP A 153 25.04 15.37 -4.49
CA TRP A 153 24.33 15.02 -5.72
C TRP A 153 24.80 13.66 -6.27
N GLN A 154 26.10 13.36 -6.22
CA GLN A 154 26.65 12.06 -6.64
C GLN A 154 26.11 10.90 -5.80
N PHE A 155 25.94 11.11 -4.50
CA PHE A 155 25.39 10.08 -3.62
C PHE A 155 23.90 9.85 -3.89
N PHE A 156 23.16 10.90 -4.24
CA PHE A 156 21.76 10.77 -4.65
C PHE A 156 21.61 9.96 -5.95
N GLU A 157 22.48 10.17 -6.95
CA GLU A 157 22.50 9.32 -8.14
C GLU A 157 22.76 7.85 -7.80
N MET A 158 23.69 7.60 -6.87
CA MET A 158 23.98 6.25 -6.39
C MET A 158 22.76 5.62 -5.72
N ILE A 159 22.05 6.35 -4.84
CA ILE A 159 20.80 5.89 -4.22
C ILE A 159 19.77 5.51 -5.29
N VAL A 160 19.58 6.37 -6.30
CA VAL A 160 18.63 6.11 -7.39
C VAL A 160 19.01 4.86 -8.17
N LYS A 161 20.29 4.68 -8.47
CA LYS A 161 20.81 3.50 -9.14
C LYS A 161 20.53 2.23 -8.31
N ASP A 162 20.92 2.24 -7.05
CA ASP A 162 20.79 1.09 -6.15
C ASP A 162 19.32 0.70 -5.98
N LEU A 163 18.43 1.69 -5.85
CA LEU A 163 16.99 1.46 -5.80
C LEU A 163 16.46 0.78 -7.06
N LEU A 164 16.80 1.28 -8.24
CA LEU A 164 16.31 0.71 -9.51
C LEU A 164 16.81 -0.73 -9.72
N VAL A 165 18.05 -1.02 -9.31
CA VAL A 165 18.61 -2.38 -9.34
C VAL A 165 17.89 -3.29 -8.35
N ALA A 166 17.64 -2.83 -7.12
CA ALA A 166 16.89 -3.60 -6.12
C ALA A 166 15.44 -3.88 -6.55
N MET A 167 14.82 -2.97 -7.30
CA MET A 167 13.52 -3.16 -7.94
C MET A 167 13.55 -4.12 -9.14
N GLY A 168 14.72 -4.60 -9.53
CA GLY A 168 14.90 -5.56 -10.62
C GLY A 168 15.07 -4.92 -12.01
N TYR A 169 15.36 -3.63 -12.09
CA TYR A 169 15.69 -2.97 -13.36
C TYR A 169 17.21 -2.90 -13.58
N GLY A 170 17.65 -3.08 -14.83
CA GLY A 170 19.07 -3.13 -15.17
C GLY A 170 19.73 -4.46 -14.75
N ASP A 171 21.06 -4.50 -14.85
CA ASP A 171 21.86 -5.67 -14.47
C ASP A 171 22.83 -5.25 -13.36
N PRO A 172 22.84 -5.92 -12.19
CA PRO A 172 23.78 -5.64 -11.11
C PRO A 172 25.25 -5.88 -11.50
N SER A 173 25.50 -6.67 -12.55
CA SER A 173 26.82 -6.94 -13.13
C SER A 173 27.29 -5.85 -14.11
N ASP A 174 26.35 -5.05 -14.63
CA ASP A 174 26.63 -3.99 -15.59
C ASP A 174 26.93 -2.70 -14.80
N GLU A 175 28.19 -2.56 -14.36
CA GLU A 175 28.71 -1.35 -13.70
C GLU A 175 28.44 -0.06 -14.51
N GLY A 176 28.13 -0.19 -15.80
CA GLY A 176 28.19 0.85 -16.82
C GLY A 176 26.89 1.52 -17.31
N THR A 177 25.69 1.18 -16.83
CA THR A 177 24.46 1.82 -17.37
C THR A 177 24.15 3.24 -16.83
N MET A 178 24.99 3.80 -15.97
CA MET A 178 25.03 5.26 -15.72
C MET A 178 26.16 5.88 -16.55
N CYS A 179 26.02 5.87 -17.88
CA CYS A 179 26.98 6.50 -18.78
C CYS A 179 26.81 8.03 -18.81
N LYS A 180 27.66 8.69 -18.02
CA LYS A 180 28.32 9.99 -18.26
C LYS A 180 27.45 11.24 -18.51
N GLY A 181 27.28 11.99 -17.42
CA GLY A 181 27.76 13.36 -17.31
C GLY A 181 26.80 14.48 -17.76
N PRO A 182 26.87 15.66 -17.12
CA PRO A 182 26.05 16.82 -17.44
C PRO A 182 26.38 17.30 -18.86
N GLY A 183 25.64 16.81 -19.85
CA GLY A 183 25.91 17.08 -21.26
C GLY A 183 24.81 16.60 -22.20
N ASP A 184 24.12 15.51 -21.86
CA ASP A 184 22.98 15.02 -22.63
C ASP A 184 21.67 15.55 -22.05
N GLU A 185 21.29 16.76 -22.47
CA GLU A 185 19.90 17.26 -22.63
C GLU A 185 18.84 16.95 -21.54
N GLY A 186 19.19 16.52 -20.33
CA GLY A 186 18.25 16.06 -19.30
C GLY A 186 18.11 14.54 -19.15
N ILE A 187 19.12 13.73 -19.43
CA ILE A 187 19.14 12.30 -19.08
C ILE A 187 20.37 12.01 -18.22
N ASP A 188 20.14 11.54 -17.00
CA ASP A 188 21.21 11.20 -16.05
C ASP A 188 21.63 9.73 -16.15
N GLY A 189 20.73 8.87 -16.64
CA GLY A 189 20.98 7.43 -16.76
C GLY A 189 20.15 6.73 -17.81
N VAL A 190 20.59 5.56 -18.26
CA VAL A 190 19.81 4.71 -19.17
C VAL A 190 19.97 3.27 -18.71
N ILE A 191 18.87 2.60 -18.35
CA ILE A 191 18.87 1.19 -17.95
C ILE A 191 18.12 0.34 -18.96
N LYS A 192 18.48 -0.93 -19.05
CA LYS A 192 17.80 -1.92 -19.89
C LYS A 192 16.62 -2.50 -19.10
N ALA A 193 15.43 -2.52 -19.68
CA ALA A 193 14.24 -3.13 -19.06
C ALA A 193 14.28 -4.66 -19.13
N ASP A 194 15.04 -5.20 -20.08
CA ASP A 194 15.17 -6.63 -20.34
C ASP A 194 16.64 -7.02 -20.54
N ARG A 195 16.93 -8.31 -20.36
CA ARG A 195 18.30 -8.85 -20.48
C ARG A 195 18.88 -8.75 -21.89
N LEU A 196 18.04 -8.65 -22.91
CA LEU A 196 18.47 -8.50 -24.30
C LEU A 196 18.76 -7.03 -24.66
N GLY A 197 18.34 -6.09 -23.81
CA GLY A 197 18.51 -4.65 -24.03
C GLY A 197 17.66 -4.10 -25.16
N LEU A 198 16.55 -4.76 -25.52
CA LEU A 198 15.66 -4.32 -26.58
C LEU A 198 14.86 -3.09 -26.18
N GLU A 199 14.59 -2.97 -24.88
CA GLU A 199 13.89 -1.84 -24.32
C GLU A 199 14.76 -1.05 -23.33
N LEU A 200 14.90 0.24 -23.61
CA LEU A 200 15.64 1.20 -22.80
C LEU A 200 14.69 2.04 -21.96
N ILE A 201 15.07 2.26 -20.71
CA ILE A 201 14.41 3.17 -19.77
C ILE A 201 15.41 4.28 -19.45
N CYS A 202 15.11 5.51 -19.84
CA CYS A 202 15.94 6.65 -19.45
C CYS A 202 15.55 7.14 -18.05
N ILE A 203 16.52 7.67 -17.32
CA ILE A 203 16.36 8.13 -15.94
C ILE A 203 16.79 9.59 -15.88
N GLN A 204 16.00 10.39 -15.19
CA GLN A 204 16.37 11.72 -14.75
C GLN A 204 16.15 11.80 -13.24
N ALA A 205 17.17 12.16 -12.49
CA ALA A 205 17.18 12.30 -11.04
C ALA A 205 17.51 13.75 -10.66
N LYS A 206 16.53 14.46 -10.07
CA LYS A 206 16.70 15.84 -9.63
C LYS A 206 16.62 16.00 -8.11
N LYS A 207 17.74 16.39 -7.50
CA LYS A 207 17.80 16.76 -6.08
C LYS A 207 17.35 18.21 -5.87
N TRP A 208 16.04 18.43 -5.76
CA TRP A 208 15.41 19.76 -5.73
C TRP A 208 14.61 19.98 -4.44
N GLU A 209 14.44 21.25 -4.07
CA GLU A 209 13.51 21.66 -3.00
C GLU A 209 12.15 22.10 -3.57
N GLN A 210 12.17 22.83 -4.68
CA GLN A 210 10.94 23.29 -5.34
C GLN A 210 10.30 22.18 -6.16
N ARG A 211 8.97 22.28 -6.35
CA ARG A 211 8.24 21.33 -7.18
C ARG A 211 8.73 21.39 -8.63
N VAL A 212 8.86 20.22 -9.25
CA VAL A 212 9.21 20.06 -10.66
C VAL A 212 7.97 20.33 -11.50
N GLY A 213 8.04 21.36 -12.35
CA GLY A 213 6.94 21.75 -13.24
C GLY A 213 6.96 21.04 -14.58
N ARG A 214 5.90 21.25 -15.36
CA ARG A 214 5.75 20.72 -16.73
C ARG A 214 6.95 20.99 -17.66
N PRO A 215 7.61 22.18 -17.67
CA PRO A 215 8.71 22.44 -18.59
C PRO A 215 9.86 21.44 -18.45
N GLU A 216 10.20 21.04 -17.23
CA GLU A 216 11.27 20.07 -16.97
C GLU A 216 10.88 18.67 -17.45
N VAL A 217 9.64 18.27 -17.21
CA VAL A 217 9.14 16.96 -17.66
C VAL A 217 9.00 16.92 -19.19
N GLN A 218 8.60 18.03 -19.82
CA GLN A 218 8.57 18.16 -21.27
C GLN A 218 9.96 18.10 -21.89
N LYS A 219 10.95 18.73 -21.25
CA LYS A 219 12.35 18.64 -21.67
C LYS A 219 12.81 17.18 -21.64
N PHE A 220 12.60 16.48 -20.52
CA PHE A 220 12.92 15.06 -20.39
C PHE A 220 12.22 14.18 -21.44
N ALA A 221 10.93 14.44 -21.71
CA ALA A 221 10.18 13.76 -22.76
C ALA A 221 10.75 14.01 -24.16
N GLY A 222 11.37 15.18 -24.41
CA GLY A 222 12.11 15.47 -25.63
C GLY A 222 13.40 14.64 -25.72
N SER A 223 14.16 14.58 -24.63
CA SER A 223 15.44 13.84 -24.56
C SER A 223 15.26 12.33 -24.77
N LEU A 224 14.08 11.77 -24.45
CA LEU A 224 13.77 10.37 -24.78
C LEU A 224 13.86 10.08 -26.30
N GLU A 225 13.54 11.05 -27.17
CA GLU A 225 13.63 10.89 -28.62
C GLU A 225 15.07 10.74 -29.10
N SER A 226 16.00 11.51 -28.55
CA SER A 226 17.41 11.46 -28.94
C SER A 226 18.04 10.10 -28.60
N ARG A 227 17.49 9.40 -27.60
CA ARG A 227 17.88 8.03 -27.22
C ARG A 227 17.03 6.94 -27.87
N ARG A 228 16.05 7.28 -28.72
CA ARG A 228 15.04 6.35 -29.27
C ARG A 228 14.33 5.53 -28.18
N ALA A 229 14.24 6.07 -26.97
CA ALA A 229 13.62 5.42 -25.83
C ALA A 229 12.14 5.81 -25.74
N LYS A 230 11.29 4.84 -25.40
CA LYS A 230 9.84 5.07 -25.22
C LYS A 230 9.43 5.17 -23.75
N LYS A 231 10.32 4.75 -22.84
CA LYS A 231 10.09 4.67 -21.40
C LYS A 231 11.09 5.56 -20.66
N GLY A 232 10.61 6.21 -19.60
CA GLY A 232 11.48 6.98 -18.72
C GLY A 232 10.98 7.04 -17.28
N VAL A 233 11.88 7.27 -16.35
CA VAL A 233 11.59 7.51 -14.93
C VAL A 233 12.19 8.86 -14.56
N PHE A 234 11.34 9.77 -14.06
CA PHE A 234 11.75 11.05 -13.51
C PHE A 234 11.61 11.01 -12.00
N ILE A 235 12.73 11.10 -11.29
CA ILE A 235 12.82 11.02 -9.84
C ILE A 235 13.19 12.39 -9.28
N THR A 236 12.51 12.85 -8.24
CA THR A 236 12.86 14.08 -7.53
C THR A 236 12.78 13.91 -6.01
N THR A 237 13.61 14.64 -5.27
CA THR A 237 13.48 14.75 -3.80
C THR A 237 12.37 15.70 -3.34
N SER A 238 11.76 16.45 -4.27
CA SER A 238 10.63 17.36 -4.01
C SER A 238 9.30 16.71 -4.43
N GLY A 239 8.45 17.41 -5.16
CA GLY A 239 7.21 16.88 -5.74
C GLY A 239 7.02 17.40 -7.16
N PHE A 240 6.04 16.86 -7.87
CA PHE A 240 5.65 17.36 -9.19
C PHE A 240 4.47 18.33 -9.09
N SER A 241 4.37 19.26 -10.04
CA SER A 241 3.16 20.06 -10.23
C SER A 241 2.06 19.23 -10.87
N ASP A 242 0.80 19.65 -10.72
CA ASP A 242 -0.33 18.92 -11.30
C ASP A 242 -0.30 18.97 -12.82
N GLU A 243 0.17 20.08 -13.41
CA GLU A 243 0.38 20.20 -14.85
C GLU A 243 1.44 19.21 -15.37
N ALA A 244 2.47 18.93 -14.57
CA ALA A 244 3.49 17.94 -14.92
C ALA A 244 2.91 16.51 -14.92
N ARG A 245 2.08 16.18 -13.92
CA ARG A 245 1.38 14.89 -13.83
C ARG A 245 0.37 14.70 -14.95
N ILE A 246 -0.40 15.74 -15.29
CA ILE A 246 -1.35 15.70 -16.40
C ILE A 246 -0.60 15.54 -17.74
N TYR A 247 0.50 16.25 -17.92
CA TYR A 247 1.28 16.20 -19.16
C TYR A 247 1.77 14.78 -19.50
N VAL A 248 2.33 14.03 -18.53
CA VAL A 248 2.82 12.67 -18.80
C VAL A 248 1.72 11.67 -19.18
N GLN A 249 0.46 11.97 -18.83
CA GLN A 249 -0.69 11.15 -19.23
C GLN A 249 -1.17 11.45 -20.65
N GLN A 250 -0.80 12.60 -21.22
CA GLN A 250 -1.26 13.06 -22.53
C GLN A 250 -0.31 12.70 -23.68
N ILE A 251 0.93 12.34 -23.38
CA ILE A 251 1.94 12.00 -24.37
C ILE A 251 1.98 10.49 -24.63
N GLU A 252 2.45 10.09 -25.81
CA GLU A 252 2.60 8.67 -26.16
C GLU A 252 3.69 7.97 -25.32
N LYS A 253 4.71 8.72 -24.89
CA LYS A 253 5.82 8.19 -24.09
C LYS A 253 5.36 7.78 -22.70
N ARG A 254 5.92 6.68 -22.20
CA ARG A 254 5.62 6.17 -20.86
C ARG A 254 6.62 6.73 -19.85
N ILE A 255 6.24 7.81 -19.19
CA ILE A 255 7.07 8.45 -18.15
C ILE A 255 6.45 8.19 -16.77
N VAL A 256 7.22 7.57 -15.88
CA VAL A 256 6.87 7.40 -14.47
C VAL A 256 7.47 8.55 -13.67
N LEU A 257 6.68 9.19 -12.82
CA LEU A 257 7.10 10.27 -11.93
C LEU A 257 7.19 9.72 -10.51
N ILE A 258 8.37 9.83 -9.88
CA ILE A 258 8.61 9.42 -8.49
C ILE A 258 9.00 10.67 -7.69
N ASP A 259 8.11 11.13 -6.81
CA ASP A 259 8.38 12.25 -5.92
C ASP A 259 9.08 11.81 -4.62
N GLY A 260 9.48 12.78 -3.79
CA GLY A 260 10.27 12.54 -2.60
C GLY A 260 9.62 11.57 -1.61
N PRO A 261 8.33 11.73 -1.25
CA PRO A 261 7.65 10.77 -0.39
C PRO A 261 7.61 9.35 -0.98
N GLU A 262 7.33 9.22 -2.27
CA GLU A 262 7.30 7.91 -2.94
C GLU A 262 8.70 7.28 -3.01
N LEU A 263 9.72 8.08 -3.33
CA LEU A 263 11.12 7.65 -3.31
C LEU A 263 11.49 7.06 -1.95
N ALA A 264 11.15 7.74 -0.85
CA ALA A 264 11.49 7.28 0.49
C ALA A 264 10.73 5.99 0.88
N ARG A 265 9.48 5.83 0.43
CA ARG A 265 8.74 4.57 0.62
C ARG A 265 9.38 3.42 -0.14
N LEU A 266 9.74 3.64 -1.40
CA LEU A 266 10.44 2.64 -2.21
C LEU A 266 11.80 2.29 -1.60
N MET A 267 12.54 3.27 -1.08
CA MET A 267 13.79 2.99 -0.38
C MET A 267 13.58 2.08 0.85
N ILE A 268 12.49 2.26 1.60
CA ILE A 268 12.16 1.36 2.73
C ILE A 268 11.75 -0.03 2.23
N GLU A 269 10.91 -0.09 1.19
CA GLU A 269 10.42 -1.37 0.62
C GLU A 269 11.54 -2.25 0.06
N TYR A 270 12.57 -1.63 -0.52
CA TYR A 270 13.70 -2.30 -1.16
C TYR A 270 15.00 -2.22 -0.34
N ASP A 271 14.91 -1.94 0.96
CA ASP A 271 16.03 -1.93 1.92
C ASP A 271 17.20 -1.00 1.55
N ILE A 272 16.92 0.13 0.90
CA ILE A 272 17.92 1.12 0.50
C ILE A 272 18.12 2.16 1.60
N GLY A 273 19.31 2.16 2.20
CA GLY A 273 19.69 3.14 3.23
C GLY A 273 18.95 2.97 4.56
N VAL A 274 18.31 1.81 4.77
CA VAL A 274 17.67 1.39 6.01
C VAL A 274 18.23 0.05 6.46
N SER A 275 17.95 -0.34 7.70
CA SER A 275 18.37 -1.64 8.24
C SER A 275 17.40 -2.08 9.32
N ASP A 276 17.23 -3.39 9.47
CA ASP A 276 16.41 -3.97 10.52
C ASP A 276 16.96 -3.62 11.90
N SER A 277 16.11 -3.01 12.73
CA SER A 277 16.44 -2.69 14.12
C SER A 277 15.98 -3.80 15.09
N SER A 278 14.80 -4.38 14.85
CA SER A 278 14.20 -5.39 15.74
C SER A 278 13.14 -6.21 15.01
N SER A 279 13.07 -7.51 15.29
CA SER A 279 12.07 -8.42 14.73
C SER A 279 11.14 -8.96 15.83
N TYR A 280 9.83 -8.75 15.71
CA TYR A 280 8.83 -9.29 16.65
C TYR A 280 8.13 -10.50 16.04
N ARG A 281 8.21 -11.65 16.72
CA ARG A 281 7.50 -12.87 16.31
C ARG A 281 6.21 -13.01 17.10
N LEU A 282 5.10 -12.70 16.46
CA LEU A 282 3.78 -12.96 17.04
C LEU A 282 3.50 -14.46 17.02
N LYS A 283 3.04 -14.98 18.16
CA LYS A 283 2.62 -16.38 18.30
C LYS A 283 1.13 -16.39 18.57
N ILE A 284 0.42 -17.23 17.82
CA ILE A 284 -1.00 -17.53 18.05
C ILE A 284 -1.11 -18.94 18.62
N ILE A 285 -2.17 -19.17 19.39
CA ILE A 285 -2.48 -20.52 19.87
C ILE A 285 -2.77 -21.39 18.65
N ASP A 286 -2.11 -22.53 18.58
CA ASP A 286 -2.40 -23.55 17.58
C ASP A 286 -3.65 -24.32 17.99
N SER A 287 -4.79 -23.91 17.45
CA SER A 287 -6.09 -24.56 17.72
C SER A 287 -6.11 -26.03 17.29
N ASP A 288 -5.30 -26.43 16.31
CA ASP A 288 -5.25 -27.81 15.81
C ASP A 288 -4.50 -28.70 16.81
N TYR A 289 -3.46 -28.17 17.48
CA TYR A 289 -2.75 -28.87 18.57
C TYR A 289 -3.65 -29.13 19.80
N PHE A 290 -4.50 -28.17 20.16
CA PHE A 290 -5.41 -28.29 21.31
C PHE A 290 -6.81 -28.84 20.93
N GLY A 291 -7.05 -29.17 19.66
CA GLY A 291 -8.30 -29.77 19.16
C GLY A 291 -8.38 -31.29 19.30
N GLY A 292 -7.31 -31.94 19.78
CA GLY A 292 -7.29 -33.36 20.08
C GLY A 292 -8.19 -33.68 21.27
N SER A 293 -9.24 -34.45 21.01
CA SER A 293 -10.20 -34.94 22.00
C SER A 293 -9.45 -35.63 23.14
N ALA A 294 -9.62 -35.12 24.36
CA ALA A 294 -9.39 -35.92 25.56
C ALA A 294 -10.22 -37.20 25.43
N SER A 295 -9.53 -38.33 25.24
CA SER A 295 -10.08 -39.69 25.41
C SER A 295 -9.66 -40.20 26.77
#